data_AF-A0A832K9P3-F1
#
_entry.id   AF-A0A832K9P3-F1
#
_cell.length_a   1.000
_cell.length_b   1.000
_cell.length_c   1.000
_cell.angle_alpha   90.00
_cell.angle_beta   90.00
_cell.angle_gamma   90.00
#
_symmetry.space_group_name_H-M   'P 1'
#
loop_
_entity.id
_entity.type
_entity.pdbx_description
1 polymer ?
#
loop_
_entity_poly.entity_id
_entity_poly.type
_entity_poly.pdbx_seq_one_letter_code
_entity_poly.pdbx_strand_id
1 'polypeptide(L)'
;MKSKIMTVILIVSLTINAGIASAILFRHSIAKKMFCRKPAPAIFRSPVHPFPLYKKLGLTKEQEKEIVKFLEEERKAILPLTKKIHEQRKELFRMIKEGRIDQQKKQKIIQEISGLQAQIENIVVDCIVKTRSVMTSEQIEKLKGIFNKTEEEFFMVPPEDTVPPRLRPPWMGRHWK
;
A
#
# COMPACT_ATOMS: atom_id res chain seq x y z
N MET A 1 49.28 -3.06 44.42
CA MET A 1 48.40 -3.92 43.59
C MET A 1 46.93 -3.55 43.65
N LYS A 2 46.36 -3.17 44.81
CA LYS A 2 44.93 -2.84 44.97
C LYS A 2 44.44 -1.66 44.10
N SER A 3 45.23 -0.62 43.91
CA SER A 3 44.86 0.55 43.08
C SER A 3 44.68 0.19 41.59
N LYS A 4 45.54 -0.65 41.03
CA LYS A 4 45.44 -1.09 39.62
C LYS A 4 44.18 -1.90 39.36
N ILE A 5 43.80 -2.76 40.31
CA ILE A 5 42.56 -3.57 40.21
C ILE A 5 41.33 -2.66 40.24
N MET A 6 41.31 -1.67 41.12
CA MET A 6 40.21 -0.70 41.22
C MET A 6 40.06 0.14 39.95
N THR A 7 41.17 0.56 39.34
CA THR A 7 41.16 1.26 38.04
C THR A 7 40.58 0.38 36.93
N VAL A 8 40.96 -0.90 36.86
CA VAL A 8 40.42 -1.83 35.85
C VAL A 8 38.91 -2.03 36.02
N ILE A 9 38.43 -2.20 37.25
CA ILE A 9 36.99 -2.34 37.55
C ILE A 9 36.22 -1.08 37.13
N LEU A 10 36.76 0.10 37.38
CA LEU A 10 36.15 1.37 36.97
C LEU A 10 36.05 1.50 35.44
N ILE A 11 37.11 1.14 34.71
CA ILE A 11 37.12 1.18 33.24
C ILE A 11 36.08 0.22 32.67
N VAL A 12 36.00 -1.00 33.19
CA VAL A 12 35.03 -2.02 32.74
C VAL A 12 33.58 -1.58 33.04
N SER A 13 33.33 -1.01 34.22
CA SER A 13 32.00 -0.50 34.57
C SER A 13 31.58 0.67 33.65
N LEU A 14 32.51 1.56 33.33
CA LEU A 14 32.25 2.70 32.46
C LEU A 14 31.94 2.26 31.01
N THR A 15 32.68 1.29 30.47
CA THR A 15 32.46 0.80 29.11
C THR A 15 31.12 0.06 28.97
N ILE A 16 30.72 -0.71 29.98
CA ILE A 16 29.40 -1.37 30.00
C ILE A 16 28.27 -0.34 29.99
N ASN A 17 28.35 0.68 30.85
CA ASN A 17 27.32 1.73 30.92
C ASN A 17 27.26 2.56 29.64
N ALA A 18 28.42 2.90 29.05
CA ALA A 18 28.49 3.60 27.77
C ALA A 18 27.91 2.76 26.62
N GLY A 19 28.15 1.44 26.62
CA GLY A 19 27.59 0.51 25.65
C GLY A 19 26.06 0.44 25.71
N ILE A 20 25.50 0.32 26.92
CA ILE A 20 24.03 0.27 27.12
C ILE A 20 23.38 1.60 26.68
N ALA A 21 23.94 2.74 27.08
CA ALA A 21 23.45 4.05 26.68
C ALA A 21 23.48 4.23 25.15
N SER A 22 24.58 3.83 24.51
CA SER A 22 24.72 3.88 23.05
C SER A 22 23.72 2.97 22.33
N ALA A 23 23.47 1.76 22.84
CA ALA A 23 22.49 0.84 22.29
C ALA A 23 21.04 1.37 22.40
N ILE A 24 20.69 2.02 23.53
CA ILE A 24 19.39 2.67 23.72
C ILE A 24 19.22 3.83 22.74
N LEU A 25 20.23 4.71 22.61
CA LEU A 25 20.19 5.84 21.70
C LEU A 25 20.13 5.39 20.23
N PHE A 26 20.89 4.36 19.86
CA PHE A 26 20.88 3.78 18.52
C PHE A 26 19.52 3.14 18.20
N ARG A 27 18.95 2.36 19.12
CA ARG A 27 17.62 1.76 18.96
C ARG A 27 16.52 2.82 18.89
N HIS A 28 16.61 3.89 19.70
CA HIS A 28 15.66 4.99 19.65
C HIS A 28 15.78 5.80 18.34
N SER A 29 16.99 6.01 17.84
CA SER A 29 17.26 6.66 16.55
C SER A 29 16.75 5.84 15.36
N ILE A 30 16.99 4.53 15.35
CA ILE A 30 16.48 3.62 14.34
C ILE A 30 14.95 3.49 14.43
N ALA A 31 14.39 3.37 15.63
CA ALA A 31 12.95 3.37 15.84
C ALA A 31 12.33 4.67 15.35
N LYS A 32 12.92 5.84 15.65
CA LYS A 32 12.46 7.13 15.12
C LYS A 32 12.54 7.15 13.59
N LYS A 33 13.59 6.62 12.96
CA LYS A 33 13.67 6.52 11.49
C LYS A 33 12.65 5.54 10.89
N MET A 34 12.34 4.43 11.56
CA MET A 34 11.36 3.44 11.07
C MET A 34 9.91 3.82 11.36
N PHE A 35 9.62 4.47 12.50
CA PHE A 35 8.28 4.83 12.95
C PHE A 35 7.92 6.32 12.69
N CYS A 36 8.89 7.20 12.44
CA CYS A 36 8.64 8.56 11.89
C CYS A 36 8.80 8.63 10.37
N ARG A 37 9.13 7.51 9.69
CA ARG A 37 8.54 7.29 8.37
C ARG A 37 7.05 7.16 8.65
N LYS A 38 6.34 8.29 8.57
CA LYS A 38 4.88 8.31 8.49
C LYS A 38 4.52 7.10 7.63
N PRO A 39 3.65 6.17 8.08
CA PRO A 39 3.17 5.14 7.17
C PRO A 39 2.79 5.89 5.90
N ALA A 40 3.42 5.55 4.77
CA ALA A 40 3.02 6.13 3.51
C ALA A 40 1.50 6.01 3.51
N PRO A 41 0.75 7.13 3.50
CA PRO A 41 -0.67 7.11 3.80
C PRO A 41 -1.27 6.01 2.94
N ALA A 42 -1.81 5.00 3.60
CA ALA A 42 -2.26 3.78 2.96
C ALA A 42 -3.23 4.18 1.86
N ILE A 43 -2.77 4.20 0.60
CA ILE A 43 -3.57 4.21 -0.63
C ILE A 43 -4.80 5.15 -0.54
N PHE A 44 -4.63 6.31 0.10
CA PHE A 44 -5.51 7.46 -0.10
C PHE A 44 -4.63 8.48 -0.80
N ARG A 45 -4.49 8.24 -2.11
CA ARG A 45 -3.99 9.23 -3.05
C ARG A 45 -4.63 10.58 -2.68
N SER A 46 -3.75 11.58 -2.60
CA SER A 46 -4.01 13.01 -2.50
C SER A 46 -5.36 13.43 -3.12
N PRO A 47 -6.04 14.47 -2.61
CA PRO A 47 -7.24 15.04 -3.23
C PRO A 47 -7.06 15.11 -4.74
N VAL A 48 -7.90 14.32 -5.41
CA VAL A 48 -8.23 14.23 -6.84
C VAL A 48 -7.59 15.33 -7.68
N HIS A 49 -6.31 15.18 -7.94
CA HIS A 49 -5.67 15.89 -9.01
C HIS A 49 -4.92 14.85 -9.81
N PRO A 50 -5.56 14.32 -10.86
CA PRO A 50 -4.90 13.36 -11.70
C PRO A 50 -3.90 14.05 -12.66
N PHE A 51 -3.37 15.19 -12.22
CA PHE A 51 -2.62 16.16 -13.00
C PHE A 51 -1.42 15.60 -13.77
N PRO A 52 -0.62 14.64 -13.28
CA PRO A 52 0.56 14.22 -14.04
C PRO A 52 0.22 13.49 -15.34
N LEU A 53 -0.84 12.67 -15.33
CA LEU A 53 -1.25 11.87 -16.50
C LEU A 53 -2.06 12.72 -17.46
N TYR A 54 -3.06 13.45 -16.98
CA TYR A 54 -3.95 14.23 -17.84
C TYR A 54 -3.26 15.44 -18.49
N LYS A 55 -2.25 16.04 -17.84
CA LYS A 55 -1.41 17.07 -18.48
C LYS A 55 -0.72 16.60 -19.77
N LYS A 56 -0.38 15.31 -19.86
CA LYS A 56 0.28 14.74 -21.04
C LYS A 56 -0.68 14.43 -22.18
N LEU A 57 -1.98 14.41 -21.92
CA LEU A 57 -3.00 14.10 -22.93
C LEU A 57 -3.39 15.33 -23.76
N GLY A 58 -3.07 16.55 -23.29
CA GLY A 58 -3.47 17.78 -24.00
C GLY A 58 -4.98 17.95 -24.03
N LEU A 59 -5.63 17.80 -22.86
CA LEU A 59 -7.06 18.00 -22.73
C LEU A 59 -7.46 19.47 -22.88
N THR A 60 -8.65 19.73 -23.41
CA THR A 60 -9.26 21.06 -23.34
C THR A 60 -9.80 21.33 -21.94
N LYS A 61 -10.04 22.60 -21.59
CA LYS A 61 -10.58 22.98 -20.28
C LYS A 61 -11.96 22.37 -20.02
N GLU A 62 -12.76 22.22 -21.08
CA GLU A 62 -14.09 21.63 -21.04
C GLU A 62 -14.00 20.13 -20.75
N GLN A 63 -13.10 19.41 -21.45
CA GLN A 63 -12.83 17.99 -21.18
C GLN A 63 -12.32 17.78 -19.75
N GLU A 64 -11.39 18.62 -19.28
CA GLU A 64 -10.89 18.56 -17.90
C GLU A 64 -12.02 18.72 -16.88
N LYS A 65 -12.93 19.68 -17.11
CA LYS A 65 -14.06 19.92 -16.21
C LYS A 65 -15.02 18.74 -16.14
N GLU A 66 -15.34 18.11 -17.27
CA GLU A 66 -16.18 16.90 -17.30
C GLU A 66 -15.50 15.72 -16.61
N ILE A 67 -14.21 15.51 -16.85
CA ILE A 67 -13.45 14.44 -16.20
C ILE A 67 -13.40 14.64 -14.68
N VAL A 68 -13.16 15.87 -14.21
CA VAL A 68 -13.20 16.17 -12.76
C VAL A 68 -14.56 15.83 -12.17
N LYS A 69 -15.65 16.15 -12.86
CA LYS A 69 -17.01 15.80 -12.42
C LYS A 69 -17.20 14.29 -12.31
N PHE A 70 -16.77 13.51 -13.30
CA PHE A 70 -16.85 12.05 -13.25
C PHE A 70 -16.06 11.47 -12.07
N LEU A 71 -14.85 11.99 -11.82
CA LEU A 71 -14.01 11.55 -10.70
C LEU A 71 -14.61 11.91 -9.33
N GLU A 72 -15.28 13.06 -9.22
CA GLU A 72 -16.00 13.43 -8.00
C GLU A 72 -17.20 12.52 -7.74
N GLU A 73 -17.96 12.17 -8.78
CA GLU A 73 -19.08 11.22 -8.70
C GLU A 73 -18.59 9.82 -8.30
N GLU A 74 -17.54 9.32 -8.95
CA GLU A 74 -16.87 8.07 -8.62
C GLU A 74 -16.47 8.03 -7.15
N ARG A 75 -15.78 9.09 -6.68
CA ARG A 75 -15.34 9.21 -5.29
C ARG A 75 -16.51 9.19 -4.30
N LYS A 76 -17.58 9.93 -4.58
CA LYS A 76 -18.78 9.96 -3.74
C LYS A 76 -19.43 8.58 -3.64
N ALA A 77 -19.40 7.79 -4.72
CA ALA A 77 -19.93 6.44 -4.75
C ALA A 77 -19.03 5.42 -4.03
N ILE A 78 -17.70 5.51 -4.19
CA ILE A 78 -16.74 4.56 -3.59
C ILE A 78 -16.60 4.76 -2.08
N LEU A 79 -16.58 6.00 -1.58
CA LEU A 79 -16.33 6.32 -0.17
C LEU A 79 -17.17 5.49 0.84
N PRO A 80 -18.51 5.39 0.70
CA PRO A 80 -19.31 4.59 1.62
C PRO A 80 -18.99 3.08 1.52
N LEU A 81 -18.65 2.55 0.35
CA LEU A 81 -18.29 1.14 0.16
C LEU A 81 -16.97 0.82 0.87
N THR A 82 -15.96 1.69 0.70
CA THR A 82 -14.67 1.56 1.39
C THR A 82 -14.83 1.62 2.90
N LYS A 83 -15.71 2.49 3.41
CA LYS A 83 -16.04 2.54 4.84
C LYS A 83 -16.64 1.22 5.33
N LYS A 84 -17.57 0.61 4.57
CA LYS A 84 -18.15 -0.70 4.91
C LYS A 84 -17.11 -1.82 4.95
N ILE A 85 -16.22 -1.89 3.94
CA ILE A 85 -15.11 -2.85 3.91
C ILE A 85 -14.21 -2.68 5.14
N HIS A 86 -13.92 -1.44 5.53
CA HIS A 86 -13.10 -1.16 6.72
C HIS A 86 -13.73 -1.68 8.01
N GLU A 87 -15.02 -1.43 8.22
CA GLU A 87 -15.72 -1.95 9.40
C GLU A 87 -15.79 -3.48 9.42
N GLN A 88 -16.00 -4.12 8.26
CA GLN A 88 -15.96 -5.59 8.14
C GLN A 88 -14.56 -6.16 8.43
N ARG A 89 -13.49 -5.51 7.96
CA ARG A 89 -12.12 -5.91 8.29
C ARG A 89 -11.83 -5.76 9.77
N LYS A 90 -12.30 -4.69 10.43
CA LYS A 90 -12.20 -4.55 11.89
C LYS A 90 -12.89 -5.70 12.62
N GLU A 91 -14.05 -6.14 12.14
CA GLU A 91 -14.76 -7.28 12.72
C GLU A 91 -13.93 -8.57 12.64
N LEU A 92 -13.34 -8.86 11.47
CA LEU A 92 -12.44 -10.00 11.32
C LEU A 92 -11.23 -9.90 12.27
N PHE A 93 -10.62 -8.73 12.39
CA PHE A 93 -9.51 -8.50 13.33
C PHE A 93 -9.95 -8.71 14.79
N ARG A 94 -11.16 -8.28 15.15
CA ARG A 94 -11.72 -8.51 16.49
C ARG A 94 -11.87 -10.00 16.79
N MET A 95 -12.43 -10.77 15.85
CA MET A 95 -12.57 -12.23 15.99
C MET A 95 -11.22 -12.93 16.20
N ILE A 96 -10.17 -12.49 15.49
CA ILE A 96 -8.81 -13.00 15.67
C ILE A 96 -8.27 -12.65 17.07
N LYS A 97 -8.42 -11.39 17.49
CA LYS A 97 -7.93 -10.91 18.80
C LYS A 97 -8.59 -11.64 19.97
N GLU A 98 -9.88 -11.96 19.85
CA GLU A 98 -10.65 -12.67 20.88
C GLU A 98 -10.40 -14.18 20.89
N GLY A 99 -9.68 -14.72 19.89
CA GLY A 99 -9.41 -16.15 19.76
C GLY A 99 -10.65 -17.02 19.47
N ARG A 100 -11.80 -16.39 19.17
CA ARG A 100 -13.07 -17.06 18.89
C ARG A 100 -13.47 -16.82 17.44
N ILE A 101 -13.02 -17.73 16.57
CA ILE A 101 -13.31 -17.64 15.13
C ILE A 101 -14.53 -18.51 14.82
N ASP A 102 -15.68 -17.86 14.73
CA ASP A 102 -16.86 -18.43 14.07
C ASP A 102 -16.61 -18.52 12.56
N GLN A 103 -16.49 -19.74 12.04
CA GLN A 103 -16.17 -19.98 10.63
C GLN A 103 -17.27 -19.52 9.68
N GLN A 104 -18.55 -19.66 10.05
CA GLN A 104 -19.67 -19.24 9.22
C GLN A 104 -19.72 -17.71 9.12
N LYS A 105 -19.59 -17.03 10.27
CA LYS A 105 -19.53 -15.57 10.32
C LYS A 105 -18.31 -15.02 9.57
N LYS A 106 -17.13 -15.64 9.74
CA LYS A 106 -15.91 -15.30 8.99
C LYS A 106 -16.16 -15.37 7.49
N GLN A 107 -16.73 -16.48 7.02
CA GLN A 107 -16.98 -16.69 5.59
C GLN A 107 -17.96 -15.67 5.03
N LYS A 108 -19.03 -15.36 5.78
CA LYS A 108 -20.01 -14.33 5.39
C LYS A 108 -19.35 -12.95 5.25
N ILE A 109 -18.54 -12.54 6.23
CA ILE A 109 -17.84 -11.24 6.16
C ILE A 109 -16.90 -11.18 4.96
N ILE A 110 -16.16 -12.27 4.68
CA ILE A 110 -15.27 -12.33 3.50
C ILE A 110 -16.08 -12.17 2.21
N GLN A 111 -17.20 -12.89 2.07
CA GLN A 111 -18.07 -12.78 0.89
C GLN A 111 -18.62 -11.37 0.71
N GLU A 112 -19.05 -10.72 1.79
CA GLU A 112 -19.54 -9.34 1.74
C GLU A 112 -18.42 -8.36 1.35
N ILE A 113 -17.21 -8.52 1.87
CA ILE A 113 -16.03 -7.72 1.46
C ILE A 113 -15.79 -7.89 -0.04
N SER A 114 -15.76 -9.13 -0.54
CA SER A 114 -15.55 -9.41 -1.96
C SER A 114 -16.64 -8.77 -2.83
N GLY A 115 -17.91 -8.84 -2.42
CA GLY A 115 -19.02 -8.19 -3.13
C GLY A 115 -18.90 -6.66 -3.16
N LEU A 116 -18.45 -6.03 -2.07
CA LEU A 116 -18.19 -4.58 -2.04
C LEU A 116 -16.99 -4.20 -2.91
N GLN A 117 -15.93 -5.01 -2.93
CA GLN A 117 -14.78 -4.78 -3.80
C GLN A 117 -15.20 -4.85 -5.28
N ALA A 118 -15.98 -5.85 -5.67
CA ALA A 118 -16.52 -5.95 -7.03
C ALA A 118 -17.35 -4.72 -7.43
N GLN A 119 -18.15 -4.18 -6.51
CA GLN A 119 -18.89 -2.93 -6.77
C GLN A 119 -17.97 -1.72 -6.97
N ILE A 120 -16.90 -1.61 -6.18
CA ILE A 120 -15.89 -0.56 -6.35
C ILE A 120 -15.23 -0.67 -7.73
N GLU A 121 -14.80 -1.87 -8.12
CA GLU A 121 -14.16 -2.08 -9.44
C GLU A 121 -15.10 -1.71 -10.60
N ASN A 122 -16.39 -2.08 -10.52
CA ASN A 122 -17.37 -1.66 -11.53
C ASN A 122 -17.47 -0.13 -11.63
N ILE A 123 -17.54 0.58 -10.50
CA ILE A 123 -17.60 2.05 -10.47
C ILE A 123 -16.35 2.67 -11.10
N VAL A 124 -15.17 2.12 -10.82
CA VAL A 124 -13.90 2.57 -11.39
C VAL A 124 -13.89 2.37 -12.91
N VAL A 125 -14.27 1.17 -13.38
CA VAL A 125 -14.35 0.86 -14.82
C VAL A 125 -15.33 1.79 -15.53
N ASP A 126 -16.50 2.03 -14.95
CA ASP A 126 -17.50 2.96 -15.49
C ASP A 126 -16.95 4.38 -15.59
N CYS A 127 -16.20 4.85 -14.59
CA CYS A 127 -15.57 6.17 -14.63
C CYS A 127 -14.48 6.26 -15.71
N ILE A 128 -13.69 5.20 -15.91
CA ILE A 128 -12.72 5.12 -17.01
C ILE A 128 -13.42 5.20 -18.36
N VAL A 129 -14.54 4.47 -18.54
CA VAL A 129 -15.34 4.50 -19.77
C VAL A 129 -15.88 5.90 -20.04
N LYS A 130 -16.49 6.56 -19.04
CA LYS A 130 -16.98 7.96 -19.15
C LYS A 130 -15.87 8.95 -19.46
N THR A 131 -14.71 8.77 -18.84
CA THR A 131 -13.54 9.61 -19.09
C THR A 131 -13.05 9.46 -20.54
N ARG A 132 -13.02 8.22 -21.06
CA ARG A 132 -12.65 7.97 -22.46
C ARG A 132 -13.66 8.55 -23.45
N SER A 133 -14.96 8.61 -23.12
CA SER A 133 -15.98 9.10 -24.06
C SER A 133 -15.92 10.60 -24.34
N VAL A 134 -15.24 11.39 -23.50
CA VAL A 134 -15.05 12.83 -23.72
C VAL A 134 -13.72 13.17 -24.39
N MET A 135 -12.86 12.17 -24.62
CA MET A 135 -11.56 12.35 -25.27
C MET A 135 -11.66 12.18 -26.79
N THR A 136 -10.73 12.80 -27.52
CA THR A 136 -10.55 12.56 -28.95
C THR A 136 -9.82 11.23 -29.20
N SER A 137 -9.92 10.69 -30.41
CA SER A 137 -9.22 9.46 -30.79
C SER A 137 -7.70 9.56 -30.57
N GLU A 138 -7.08 10.72 -30.86
CA GLU A 138 -5.65 10.94 -30.63
C GLU A 138 -5.29 10.91 -29.13
N GLN A 139 -6.13 11.52 -28.29
CA GLN A 139 -5.96 11.50 -26.84
C GLN A 139 -6.11 10.07 -26.27
N ILE A 140 -7.03 9.29 -26.83
CA ILE A 140 -7.24 7.89 -26.45
C ILE A 140 -6.01 7.04 -26.79
N GLU A 141 -5.39 7.23 -27.96
CA GLU A 141 -4.14 6.51 -28.30
C GLU A 141 -2.99 6.88 -27.37
N LYS A 142 -2.84 8.17 -27.02
CA LYS A 142 -1.86 8.59 -26.00
C LYS A 142 -2.12 7.93 -24.66
N LEU A 143 -3.39 7.85 -24.25
CA LEU A 143 -3.79 7.19 -23.01
C LEU A 143 -3.48 5.69 -23.02
N LYS A 144 -3.72 4.99 -24.14
CA LYS A 144 -3.33 3.57 -24.30
C LYS A 144 -1.84 3.35 -24.12
N GLY A 145 -1.00 4.19 -24.74
CA GLY A 145 0.46 4.10 -24.57
C GLY A 145 0.91 4.24 -23.11
N ILE A 146 0.25 5.12 -22.35
CA ILE A 146 0.47 5.26 -20.90
C ILE A 146 0.06 4.00 -20.14
N PHE A 147 -1.10 3.42 -20.46
CA PHE A 147 -1.57 2.19 -19.83
C PHE A 147 -0.62 1.02 -20.09
N ASN A 148 -0.21 0.79 -21.33
CA ASN A 148 0.70 -0.31 -21.67
C ASN A 148 2.01 -0.23 -20.88
N LYS A 149 2.60 0.97 -20.80
CA LYS A 149 3.81 1.19 -20.00
C LYS A 149 3.58 0.91 -18.51
N THR A 150 2.43 1.33 -17.98
CA THR A 150 2.09 1.11 -16.57
C THR A 150 1.82 -0.37 -16.30
N GLU A 151 1.19 -1.06 -17.23
CA GLU A 151 0.92 -2.50 -17.14
C GLU A 151 2.22 -3.30 -17.10
N GLU A 152 3.17 -2.97 -17.96
CA GLU A 152 4.53 -3.55 -17.95
C GLU A 152 5.24 -3.29 -16.60
N GLU A 153 5.17 -2.07 -16.06
CA GLU A 153 5.86 -1.74 -14.80
C GLU A 153 5.21 -2.38 -13.56
N PHE A 154 3.88 -2.53 -13.51
CA PHE A 154 3.16 -3.01 -12.33
C PHE A 154 2.84 -4.50 -12.34
N PHE A 155 2.64 -5.11 -13.51
CA PHE A 155 2.25 -6.52 -13.65
C PHE A 155 3.37 -7.40 -14.18
N MET A 156 4.58 -6.88 -14.40
CA MET A 156 5.74 -7.75 -14.54
C MET A 156 5.93 -8.56 -13.26
N VAL A 157 5.67 -9.86 -13.36
CA VAL A 157 6.25 -10.84 -12.44
C VAL A 157 7.76 -10.67 -12.59
N PRO A 158 8.50 -10.27 -11.53
CA PRO A 158 9.95 -10.19 -11.63
C PRO A 158 10.47 -11.52 -12.17
N PRO A 159 11.40 -11.53 -13.15
CA PRO A 159 11.95 -12.78 -13.68
C PRO A 159 12.37 -13.67 -12.52
N GLU A 160 12.08 -14.97 -12.60
CA GLU A 160 12.26 -15.92 -11.49
C GLU A 160 13.67 -15.85 -10.85
N ASP A 161 14.65 -15.45 -11.66
CA ASP A 161 16.07 -15.32 -11.33
C ASP A 161 16.40 -14.06 -10.52
N THR A 162 15.50 -13.08 -10.49
CA THR A 162 15.68 -11.79 -9.78
C THR A 162 15.22 -11.83 -8.33
N VAL A 163 14.48 -12.87 -7.92
CA VAL A 163 14.11 -13.08 -6.52
C VAL A 163 15.25 -13.84 -5.83
N PRO A 164 16.00 -13.21 -4.91
CA PRO A 164 17.09 -13.89 -4.22
C PRO A 164 16.55 -15.13 -3.50
N PRO A 165 17.28 -16.26 -3.47
CA PRO A 165 16.76 -17.54 -2.96
C PRO A 165 16.09 -17.47 -1.58
N ARG A 166 16.56 -16.56 -0.71
CA ARG A 166 16.00 -16.30 0.63
C ARG A 166 14.61 -15.64 0.66
N LEU A 167 14.14 -15.08 -0.46
CA LEU A 167 12.83 -14.45 -0.60
C LEU A 167 11.88 -15.28 -1.47
N ARG A 168 12.30 -16.45 -1.98
CA ARG A 168 11.42 -17.34 -2.74
C ARG A 168 10.38 -17.96 -1.80
N PRO A 169 9.08 -17.84 -2.10
CA PRO A 169 8.06 -18.55 -1.35
C PRO A 169 8.29 -20.07 -1.37
N PRO A 170 8.00 -20.81 -0.28
CA PRO A 170 8.28 -22.25 -0.17
C PRO A 170 7.63 -23.13 -1.24
N TRP A 171 6.63 -22.62 -1.96
CA TRP A 171 5.92 -23.33 -3.04
C TRP A 171 6.53 -23.10 -4.44
N MET A 172 7.40 -22.12 -4.62
CA MET A 172 8.03 -21.81 -5.92
C MET A 172 9.19 -22.76 -6.32
N GLY A 173 9.53 -23.76 -5.50
CA GLY A 173 10.63 -24.70 -5.77
C GLY A 173 10.21 -26.15 -5.97
N ARG A 174 8.91 -26.47 -5.93
CA ARG A 174 8.43 -27.84 -6.15
C ARG A 174 7.87 -27.98 -7.56
N HIS A 175 8.75 -28.34 -8.50
CA HIS A 175 8.30 -29.01 -9.71
C HIS A 175 7.60 -30.29 -9.28
N TRP A 176 6.29 -30.35 -9.47
CA TRP A 176 5.53 -31.59 -9.40
C TRP A 176 6.05 -32.48 -10.53
N LYS A 177 6.84 -33.50 -10.17
CA LYS A 177 7.14 -34.62 -11.06
C LYS A 177 6.00 -35.63 -10.99
#